data_AF-A0A6G6YFP3-F1
#
_entry.id   AF-A0A6G6YFP3-F1
#
_cell.length_a   1.000
_cell.length_b   1.000
_cell.length_c   1.000
_cell.angle_alpha   90.00
_cell.angle_beta   90.00
_cell.angle_gamma   90.00
#
_symmetry.space_group_name_H-M   'P 1'
#
loop_
_entity.id
_entity.type
_entity.pdbx_description
1 polymer ?
#
loop_
_entity_poly.entity_id
_entity_poly.type
_entity_poly.pdbx_seq_one_letter_code
_entity_poly.pdbx_strand_id
1 'polypeptide(L)'
;MKLDFIKTIIAIAVSGLIAYSFFVFNTSVNKDLLTFGSLFFFIITLTMTIGVSFKLPRTTSLIRTVSAIFFTIALISNVIFSFMDFKEASYIIVNGILFLIYGLISYSIGKAKQ
;
A
#
# COMPACT_ATOMS: atom_id res chain seq x y z
N MET A 1 18.78 -7.14 1.50
CA MET A 1 17.80 -6.46 0.64
C MET A 1 18.54 -5.41 -0.15
N LYS A 2 18.24 -5.26 -1.44
CA LYS A 2 18.76 -4.17 -2.27
C LYS A 2 17.58 -3.30 -2.67
N LEU A 3 17.71 -2.01 -2.41
CA LEU A 3 16.72 -1.01 -2.76
C LEU A 3 17.19 -0.29 -4.03
N ASP A 4 16.32 -0.23 -5.02
CA ASP A 4 16.54 0.47 -6.27
C ASP A 4 15.96 1.88 -6.12
N PHE A 5 16.85 2.87 -5.97
CA PHE A 5 16.47 4.25 -5.68
C PHE A 5 15.55 4.84 -6.75
N ILE A 6 15.79 4.54 -8.03
CA ILE A 6 14.98 5.07 -9.13
C ILE A 6 13.56 4.53 -9.02
N LYS A 7 13.43 3.21 -8.84
CA LYS A 7 12.11 2.56 -8.71
C LYS A 7 11.37 2.98 -7.45
N THR A 8 12.07 3.22 -6.34
CA THR A 8 11.46 3.73 -5.11
C THR A 8 10.96 5.16 -5.27
N ILE A 9 11.70 6.04 -5.96
CA ILE A 9 11.23 7.40 -6.27
C ILE A 9 9.96 7.36 -7.13
N ILE A 10 9.93 6.51 -8.16
CA ILE A 10 8.75 6.29 -8.99
C ILE A 10 7.58 5.79 -8.14
N ALA A 11 7.83 4.83 -7.23
CA ALA A 11 6.79 4.31 -6.35
C ALA A 11 6.19 5.41 -5.45
N ILE A 12 7.02 6.27 -4.88
CA ILE A 12 6.57 7.38 -4.04
C ILE A 12 5.76 8.39 -4.88
N ALA A 13 6.24 8.74 -6.07
CA ALA A 13 5.57 9.68 -6.96
C ALA A 13 4.18 9.18 -7.38
N VAL A 14 4.07 7.91 -7.80
CA VAL A 14 2.79 7.30 -8.17
C VAL A 14 1.84 7.24 -6.98
N SER A 15 2.34 6.85 -5.80
CA SER A 15 1.53 6.82 -4.57
C SER A 15 1.01 8.22 -4.20
N GLY A 16 1.84 9.25 -4.37
CA GLY A 16 1.47 10.64 -4.16
C GLY A 16 0.38 11.12 -5.12
N LEU A 17 0.47 10.78 -6.40
CA LEU A 17 -0.55 11.12 -7.41
C LEU A 17 -1.91 10.46 -7.10
N ILE A 18 -1.90 9.19 -6.67
CA ILE A 18 -3.12 8.49 -6.28
C ILE A 18 -3.73 9.13 -5.03
N ALA A 19 -2.93 9.41 -4.00
CA ALA A 19 -3.41 10.06 -2.78
C ALA A 19 -3.97 11.47 -3.06
N TYR A 20 -3.30 12.25 -3.91
CA TYR A 20 -3.79 13.56 -4.35
C TYR A 20 -5.14 13.44 -5.06
N SER A 21 -5.33 12.40 -5.87
CA SER A 21 -6.62 12.14 -6.51
C SER A 21 -7.73 11.97 -5.47
N PHE A 22 -7.48 11.22 -4.40
CA PHE A 22 -8.45 11.10 -3.30
C PHE A 22 -8.68 12.42 -2.56
N PHE A 23 -7.67 13.25 -2.38
CA PHE A 23 -7.86 14.56 -1.76
C PHE A 23 -8.76 15.49 -2.59
N VAL A 24 -8.59 15.49 -3.91
CA VAL A 24 -9.34 16.38 -4.82
C VAL A 24 -10.78 15.89 -5.03
N PHE A 25 -10.98 14.58 -5.19
CA PHE A 25 -12.30 14.04 -5.49
C PHE A 25 -13.18 13.83 -4.26
N ASN A 26 -12.62 13.85 -3.05
CA ASN A 26 -13.36 13.58 -1.83
C ASN A 26 -13.87 14.89 -1.18
N THR A 27 -15.19 14.99 -1.05
CA THR A 27 -15.88 16.13 -0.43
C THR A 27 -16.21 15.91 1.06
N SER A 28 -15.87 14.75 1.63
CA SER A 28 -16.15 14.41 3.02
C SER A 28 -15.24 15.14 4.01
N VAL A 29 -15.68 15.24 5.27
CA VAL A 29 -14.90 15.80 6.39
C VAL A 29 -13.62 14.98 6.65
N ASN A 30 -13.65 13.68 6.34
CA ASN A 30 -12.58 12.74 6.65
C ASN A 30 -11.55 12.59 5.51
N LYS A 31 -11.57 13.50 4.53
CA LYS A 31 -10.69 13.47 3.35
C LYS A 31 -9.21 13.44 3.69
N ASP A 32 -8.80 14.11 4.77
CA ASP A 32 -7.39 14.14 5.19
C ASP A 32 -6.94 12.77 5.69
N LEU A 33 -7.77 12.11 6.51
CA LEU A 33 -7.52 10.76 7.01
C LEU A 33 -7.39 9.75 5.85
N LEU A 34 -8.30 9.82 4.88
CA LEU A 34 -8.27 8.97 3.69
C LEU A 34 -7.00 9.21 2.86
N THR A 35 -6.62 10.47 2.67
CA THR A 35 -5.45 10.87 1.87
C THR A 35 -4.16 10.38 2.51
N PHE A 36 -3.94 10.68 3.80
CA PHE A 36 -2.72 10.26 4.49
C PHE A 36 -2.67 8.74 4.70
N GLY A 37 -3.79 8.13 5.10
CA GLY A 37 -3.88 6.68 5.30
C GLY A 37 -3.57 5.89 4.04
N SER A 38 -4.18 6.28 2.91
CA SER A 38 -3.93 5.66 1.61
C SER A 38 -2.49 5.88 1.13
N LEU A 39 -1.93 7.08 1.32
CA LEU A 39 -0.56 7.41 0.93
C LEU A 39 0.46 6.47 1.59
N PHE A 40 0.38 6.28 2.91
CA PHE A 40 1.31 5.39 3.63
C PHE A 40 1.18 3.94 3.14
N PHE A 41 -0.04 3.47 2.93
CA PHE A 41 -0.28 2.11 2.43
C PHE A 41 0.35 1.92 1.04
N PHE A 42 0.11 2.85 0.12
CA PHE A 42 0.60 2.76 -1.25
C PHE A 42 2.11 2.90 -1.34
N ILE A 43 2.73 3.84 -0.61
CA ILE A 43 4.19 3.99 -0.62
C ILE A 43 4.86 2.66 -0.25
N ILE A 44 4.37 2.01 0.81
CA ILE A 44 5.01 0.79 1.33
C ILE A 44 4.79 -0.38 0.38
N THR A 45 3.54 -0.61 -0.05
CA THR A 45 3.21 -1.72 -0.96
C THR A 45 3.85 -1.55 -2.34
N LEU A 46 3.81 -0.36 -2.91
CA LEU A 46 4.38 -0.10 -4.24
C LEU A 46 5.91 -0.14 -4.19
N THR A 47 6.54 0.38 -3.13
CA THR A 47 7.99 0.23 -2.94
C THR A 47 8.40 -1.23 -2.84
N MET A 48 7.68 -2.06 -2.08
CA MET A 48 7.97 -3.50 -2.03
C MET A 48 7.71 -4.23 -3.37
N THR A 49 6.77 -3.73 -4.17
CA THR A 49 6.43 -4.30 -5.49
C THR A 49 7.51 -4.03 -6.54
N ILE A 50 8.08 -2.81 -6.60
CA ILE A 50 9.02 -2.44 -7.67
C ILE A 50 10.41 -2.03 -7.18
N GLY A 51 10.50 -1.37 -6.02
CA GLY A 51 11.75 -0.80 -5.49
C GLY A 51 12.64 -1.80 -4.78
N VAL A 52 12.10 -2.94 -4.34
CA VAL A 52 12.83 -3.89 -3.50
C VAL A 52 13.23 -5.15 -4.26
N SER A 53 14.44 -5.62 -3.98
CA SER A 53 14.95 -6.92 -4.41
C SER A 53 15.65 -7.66 -3.26
N PHE A 54 15.46 -8.97 -3.21
CA PHE A 54 16.06 -9.86 -2.23
C PHE A 54 17.17 -10.70 -2.87
N LYS A 55 18.01 -11.32 -2.02
CA LYS A 55 19.11 -12.18 -2.48
C LYS A 55 18.60 -13.38 -3.28
N LEU A 56 17.47 -13.95 -2.85
CA LEU A 56 16.83 -15.08 -3.51
C LEU A 56 15.79 -14.54 -4.52
N PRO A 57 15.86 -14.94 -5.80
CA PRO A 57 14.90 -14.52 -6.82
C PRO A 57 13.45 -14.92 -6.49
N ARG A 58 13.27 -16.11 -5.88
CA ARG A 58 11.95 -16.64 -5.51
C ARG A 58 11.28 -15.80 -4.42
N THR A 59 11.99 -15.51 -3.34
CA THR A 59 11.54 -14.56 -2.30
C THR A 59 11.16 -13.20 -2.91
N THR A 60 11.95 -12.69 -3.87
CA THR A 60 11.63 -11.42 -4.54
C THR A 60 10.32 -11.49 -5.30
N SER A 61 10.14 -12.51 -6.15
CA SER A 61 8.91 -12.66 -6.93
C SER A 61 7.67 -12.77 -6.04
N LEU A 62 7.73 -13.58 -4.98
CA LEU A 62 6.64 -13.74 -4.02
C LEU A 62 6.25 -12.43 -3.33
N ILE A 63 7.23 -11.69 -2.80
CA ILE A 63 6.96 -10.40 -2.12
C ILE A 63 6.38 -9.39 -3.10
N ARG A 64 6.84 -9.36 -4.36
CA ARG A 64 6.28 -8.48 -5.38
C ARG A 64 4.82 -8.82 -5.70
N THR A 65 4.51 -10.09 -5.90
CA THR A 65 3.14 -10.54 -6.18
C THR A 65 2.21 -10.23 -5.03
N VAL A 66 2.61 -10.55 -3.79
CA VAL A 66 1.80 -10.24 -2.59
C VAL A 66 1.61 -8.73 -2.45
N SER A 67 2.66 -7.94 -2.63
CA SER A 67 2.58 -6.49 -2.53
C SER A 67 1.67 -5.87 -3.61
N ALA A 68 1.71 -6.39 -4.83
CA ALA A 68 0.81 -5.95 -5.91
C ALA A 68 -0.66 -6.29 -5.62
N ILE A 69 -0.94 -7.47 -5.07
CA ILE A 69 -2.29 -7.87 -4.65
C ILE A 69 -2.79 -6.94 -3.56
N PHE A 70 -2.02 -6.71 -2.50
CA PHE A 70 -2.43 -5.83 -1.40
C PHE A 70 -2.54 -4.37 -1.82
N PHE A 71 -1.68 -3.89 -2.72
CA PHE A 71 -1.82 -2.57 -3.34
C PHE A 71 -3.16 -2.44 -4.06
N THR A 72 -3.54 -3.45 -4.85
CA THR A 72 -4.80 -3.44 -5.62
C THR A 72 -6.01 -3.47 -4.68
N ILE A 73 -5.98 -4.31 -3.66
CA ILE A 73 -7.04 -4.39 -2.64
C ILE A 73 -7.16 -3.05 -1.88
N ALA A 74 -6.03 -2.46 -1.47
CA ALA A 74 -6.02 -1.16 -0.81
C ALA A 74 -6.56 -0.07 -1.72
N LEU A 75 -6.24 -0.10 -3.03
CA LEU A 75 -6.76 0.86 -4.00
C LEU A 75 -8.28 0.76 -4.11
N ILE A 76 -8.82 -0.46 -4.31
CA ILE A 76 -10.27 -0.69 -4.37
C ILE A 76 -10.94 -0.24 -3.06
N SER A 77 -10.37 -0.59 -1.91
CA SER A 77 -10.92 -0.21 -0.61
C SER A 77 -10.97 1.31 -0.43
N ASN A 78 -9.88 2.03 -0.75
CA ASN A 78 -9.84 3.48 -0.63
C ASN A 78 -10.75 4.19 -1.66
N VAL A 79 -10.93 3.62 -2.86
CA VAL A 79 -11.92 4.09 -3.82
C VAL A 79 -13.34 3.97 -3.25
N ILE A 80 -13.70 2.82 -2.66
CA ILE A 80 -15.03 2.61 -2.05
C ILE A 80 -15.25 3.60 -0.91
N PHE A 81 -14.28 3.75 0.00
CA PHE A 81 -14.35 4.74 1.06
C PHE A 81 -14.41 6.18 0.53
N SER A 82 -13.88 6.46 -0.67
CA SER A 82 -13.97 7.79 -1.25
C SER A 82 -15.37 8.19 -1.72
N PHE A 83 -16.26 7.23 -1.97
CA PHE A 83 -17.63 7.47 -2.46
C PHE A 83 -18.72 7.26 -1.41
N MET A 84 -18.35 6.77 -0.22
CA MET A 84 -19.30 6.46 0.85
C MET A 84 -19.01 7.33 2.08
N ASP A 85 -20.04 7.77 2.78
CA ASP A 85 -19.86 8.34 4.13
C ASP A 85 -19.53 7.22 5.11
N PHE A 86 -18.35 7.30 5.74
CA PHE A 86 -17.87 6.29 6.69
C PHE A 86 -17.49 6.93 8.03
N LYS A 87 -17.64 6.16 9.11
CA LYS A 87 -17.06 6.52 10.42
C LYS A 87 -15.55 6.34 10.38
N GLU A 88 -14.79 7.33 10.85
CA GLU A 88 -13.33 7.31 10.91
C GLU A 88 -12.78 6.00 11.50
N ALA A 89 -13.38 5.52 12.60
CA ALA A 89 -12.98 4.28 13.24
C ALA A 89 -13.05 3.05 12.32
N SER A 90 -14.05 2.98 11.42
CA SER A 90 -14.19 1.87 10.48
C SER A 90 -13.06 1.87 9.46
N TYR A 91 -12.69 3.04 8.94
CA TYR A 91 -11.59 3.18 8.00
C TYR A 91 -10.25 2.73 8.61
N ILE A 92 -9.97 3.18 9.84
CA ILE A 92 -8.72 2.86 10.56
C ILE A 92 -8.63 1.36 10.83
N ILE A 93 -9.71 0.74 11.32
CA ILE A 93 -9.72 -0.69 11.65
C ILE A 93 -9.55 -1.54 10.38
N VAL A 94 -10.30 -1.24 9.32
CA VAL A 94 -10.26 -2.04 8.08
C VAL A 94 -8.89 -1.91 7.41
N ASN A 95 -8.41 -0.70 7.15
CA ASN A 95 -7.10 -0.51 6.49
C ASN A 95 -5.95 -0.95 7.40
N GLY A 96 -6.04 -0.71 8.70
CA GLY A 96 -5.03 -1.13 9.67
C GLY A 96 -4.87 -2.64 9.74
N ILE A 97 -5.97 -3.40 9.83
CA ILE A 97 -5.91 -4.86 9.80
C ILE A 97 -5.35 -5.36 8.46
N LEU A 98 -5.78 -4.77 7.34
CA LEU A 98 -5.28 -5.14 6.01
C LEU A 98 -3.76 -4.94 5.91
N PHE A 99 -3.26 -3.83 6.47
CA PHE A 99 -1.85 -3.51 6.51
C PHE A 99 -1.04 -4.47 7.41
N LEU A 100 -1.59 -4.83 8.58
CA LEU A 100 -0.94 -5.78 9.49
C LEU A 100 -0.86 -7.18 8.88
N ILE A 101 -1.91 -7.64 8.20
CA ILE A 101 -1.91 -8.93 7.49
C ILE A 101 -0.85 -8.91 6.39
N TYR A 102 -0.77 -7.83 5.60
CA TYR A 102 0.27 -7.65 4.59
C TYR A 102 1.68 -7.76 5.18
N GLY A 103 1.93 -7.08 6.30
CA GLY A 103 3.20 -7.13 7.01
C GLY A 103 3.56 -8.55 7.48
N LEU A 104 2.59 -9.28 8.04
CA LEU A 104 2.78 -10.63 8.55
C LEU A 104 3.10 -11.63 7.43
N ILE A 105 2.37 -11.56 6.31
CA ILE A 105 2.63 -12.39 5.13
C ILE A 105 4.02 -12.08 4.56
N SER A 106 4.35 -10.81 4.38
CA SER A 106 5.65 -10.36 3.86
C SER A 106 6.81 -10.81 4.75
N TYR A 107 6.63 -10.73 6.08
CA TYR A 107 7.60 -11.23 7.06
C TYR A 107 7.77 -12.75 6.98
N SER A 108 6.66 -13.50 6.88
CA SER A 108 6.69 -14.96 6.74
C SER A 108 7.47 -15.40 5.51
N ILE A 109 7.24 -14.75 4.36
CA ILE A 109 7.97 -15.01 3.11
C ILE A 109 9.46 -14.71 3.28
N GLY A 110 9.81 -13.57 3.88
CA GLY A 110 11.21 -13.21 4.14
C GLY A 110 11.92 -14.19 5.07
N LYS A 111 11.21 -14.75 6.06
CA LYS A 111 11.75 -15.73 7.02
C LYS A 111 11.95 -17.11 6.39
N ALA A 112 11.12 -17.49 5.42
CA ALA A 112 11.17 -18.79 4.77
C ALA A 112 12.48 -19.05 3.99
N LYS A 113 13.27 -17.99 3.69
CA LYS A 113 14.57 -18.06 2.98
C LYS A 113 14.53 -18.95 1.71
N GLN A 114 13.42 -18.89 0.98
CA GLN A 114 13.20 -19.65 -0.26
C GLN A 114 13.76 -18.98 -1.51
#